data_AF-A0A956AR79-F1
#
_entry.id   AF-A0A956AR79-F1
#
_cell.length_a   1.000
_cell.length_b   1.000
_cell.length_c   1.000
_cell.angle_alpha   90.00
_cell.angle_beta   90.00
_cell.angle_gamma   90.00
#
_symmetry.space_group_name_H-M   'P 1'
#
loop_
_entity.id
_entity.type
_entity.pdbx_description
1 polymer ?
#
loop_
_entity_poly.entity_id
_entity_poly.type
_entity_poly.pdbx_seq_one_letter_code
_entity_poly.pdbx_strand_id
1 'polypeptide(L)'
;MSVFDQLRSVGRFARDASRTAAEAAMQNPNVRRRVEEARTAYEEMRGVVEERLEALERDLLNWINQAQAQAQRAQRQLDRARAADVYYKTLGISAGADLDAVKAAWRAKMREHHPDRFAHDPDAEARAHAHAQEINRAYQELTALLTGRESRRAS
;
A
#
# COMPACT_ATOMS: atom_id res chain seq x y z
N MET A 1 -47.71 46.21 11.12
CA MET A 1 -47.27 44.91 11.67
C MET A 1 -46.98 43.98 10.50
N SER A 2 -45.77 43.39 10.47
CA SER A 2 -45.31 42.59 9.33
C SER A 2 -45.85 41.16 9.40
N VAL A 3 -46.26 40.62 8.25
CA VAL A 3 -46.68 39.22 8.04
C VAL A 3 -45.61 38.22 8.54
N PHE A 4 -44.33 38.62 8.53
CA PHE A 4 -43.22 37.83 9.05
C PHE A 4 -43.24 37.65 10.58
N ASP A 5 -43.78 38.61 11.34
CA ASP A 5 -43.91 38.48 12.79
C ASP A 5 -45.06 37.54 13.18
N GLN A 6 -46.12 37.52 12.37
CA GLN A 6 -47.27 36.63 12.52
C GLN A 6 -46.93 35.16 12.15
N LEU A 7 -46.08 34.94 11.15
CA LEU A 7 -45.59 33.60 10.80
C LEU A 7 -44.63 33.03 11.86
N ARG A 8 -43.81 33.86 12.50
CA ARG A 8 -42.94 33.44 13.62
C ARG A 8 -43.72 33.10 14.89
N SER A 9 -44.86 33.74 15.15
CA SER A 9 -45.69 33.41 16.32
C SER A 9 -46.41 32.07 16.15
N VAL A 10 -46.92 31.77 14.95
CA VAL A 10 -47.54 30.47 14.62
C VAL A 10 -46.52 29.33 14.71
N GLY A 11 -45.30 29.52 14.23
CA GLY A 11 -44.24 28.51 14.33
C GLY A 11 -43.68 28.27 15.74
N ARG A 12 -43.84 29.23 16.67
CA ARG A 12 -43.55 29.05 18.09
C ARG A 12 -44.72 28.38 18.81
N PHE A 13 -45.95 28.82 18.55
CA PHE A 13 -47.15 28.20 19.10
C PHE A 13 -47.30 26.74 18.67
N ALA A 14 -46.98 26.39 17.41
CA ALA A 14 -46.99 24.99 16.97
C ALA A 14 -45.93 24.14 17.69
N ARG A 15 -44.73 24.69 17.94
CA ARG A 15 -43.67 24.01 18.72
C ARG A 15 -44.03 23.89 20.20
N ASP A 16 -44.55 24.94 20.80
CA ASP A 16 -44.96 24.95 22.20
C ASP A 16 -46.18 24.06 22.41
N ALA A 17 -47.21 24.13 21.56
CA ALA A 17 -48.35 23.22 21.60
C ALA A 17 -47.95 21.76 21.37
N SER A 18 -46.98 21.48 20.50
CA SER A 18 -46.40 20.13 20.34
C SER A 18 -45.66 19.69 21.59
N ARG A 19 -44.94 20.60 22.27
CA ARG A 19 -44.21 20.34 23.50
C ARG A 19 -45.15 20.12 24.68
N THR A 20 -46.19 20.93 24.82
CA THR A 20 -47.22 20.77 25.86
C THR A 20 -48.09 19.54 25.61
N ALA A 21 -48.42 19.22 24.36
CA ALA A 21 -49.11 17.99 23.99
C ALA A 21 -48.22 16.75 24.20
N ALA A 22 -46.92 16.83 23.91
CA ALA A 22 -45.95 15.78 24.23
C ALA A 22 -45.78 15.62 25.75
N GLU A 23 -45.71 16.70 26.53
CA GLU A 23 -45.65 16.67 27.99
C GLU A 23 -46.93 16.06 28.59
N ALA A 24 -48.11 16.44 28.12
CA ALA A 24 -49.39 15.85 28.53
C ALA A 24 -49.52 14.38 28.10
N ALA A 25 -49.04 14.01 26.91
CA ALA A 25 -49.01 12.63 26.45
C ALA A 25 -48.03 11.77 27.29
N MET A 26 -46.89 12.32 27.70
CA MET A 26 -45.91 11.65 28.57
C MET A 26 -46.40 11.47 30.02
N GLN A 27 -47.40 12.24 30.46
CA GLN A 27 -48.09 11.97 31.73
C GLN A 27 -48.84 10.64 31.70
N ASN A 28 -49.30 10.18 30.52
CA ASN A 28 -49.89 8.85 30.35
C ASN A 28 -48.81 7.74 30.49
N PRO A 29 -48.94 6.82 31.48
CA PRO A 29 -47.95 5.76 31.70
C PRO A 29 -47.71 4.86 30.47
N ASN A 30 -48.74 4.60 29.66
CA ASN A 30 -48.62 3.76 28.47
C ASN A 30 -47.84 4.44 27.35
N VAL A 31 -48.04 5.74 27.16
CA VAL A 31 -47.31 6.52 26.17
C VAL A 31 -45.84 6.61 26.56
N ARG A 32 -45.57 6.93 27.84
CA ARG A 32 -44.21 7.00 28.38
C ARG A 32 -43.46 5.69 28.19
N ARG A 33 -44.08 4.56 28.54
CA ARG A 33 -43.51 3.23 28.34
C ARG A 33 -43.16 2.99 26.86
N ARG A 34 -44.05 3.30 25.92
CA ARG A 34 -43.80 3.13 24.48
C ARG A 34 -42.69 4.04 23.96
N VAL A 35 -42.57 5.25 24.49
CA VAL A 35 -41.48 6.18 24.14
C VAL A 35 -40.14 5.65 24.65
N GLU A 36 -40.09 5.15 25.89
CA GLU A 36 -38.88 4.50 26.42
C GLU A 36 -38.51 3.24 25.62
N GLU A 37 -39.48 2.36 25.30
CA GLU A 37 -39.27 1.18 24.45
C GLU A 37 -38.71 1.56 23.07
N ALA A 38 -39.30 2.59 22.43
CA ALA A 38 -38.83 3.08 21.13
C ALA A 38 -37.44 3.72 21.22
N ARG A 39 -37.13 4.41 22.33
CA ARG A 39 -35.81 5.00 22.58
C ARG A 39 -34.75 3.91 22.77
N THR A 40 -35.03 2.92 23.60
CA THR A 40 -34.13 1.77 23.80
C THR A 40 -33.86 1.06 22.49
N ALA A 41 -34.91 0.76 21.71
CA ALA A 41 -34.76 0.12 20.39
C ALA A 41 -33.92 0.98 19.41
N TYR A 42 -34.05 2.31 19.46
CA TYR A 42 -33.22 3.20 18.65
C TYR A 42 -31.75 3.22 19.11
N GLU A 43 -31.49 3.28 20.42
CA GLU A 43 -30.14 3.26 20.98
C GLU A 43 -29.43 1.93 20.67
N GLU A 44 -30.13 0.80 20.77
CA GLU A 44 -29.62 -0.52 20.39
C GLU A 44 -29.31 -0.61 18.88
N MET A 45 -30.27 -0.23 18.03
CA MET A 45 -30.08 -0.24 16.57
C MET A 45 -28.94 0.69 16.16
N ARG A 46 -28.85 1.86 16.77
CA ARG A 46 -27.76 2.82 16.55
C ARG A 46 -26.42 2.19 16.87
N GLY A 47 -26.29 1.52 18.03
CA GLY A 47 -25.06 0.83 18.41
C GLY A 47 -24.64 -0.23 17.40
N VAL A 48 -25.59 -1.05 16.92
CA VAL A 48 -25.33 -2.06 15.88
C VAL A 48 -24.86 -1.42 14.56
N VAL A 49 -25.48 -0.31 14.15
CA VAL A 49 -25.09 0.41 12.93
C VAL A 49 -23.70 1.02 13.09
N GLU A 50 -23.40 1.65 14.22
CA GLU A 50 -22.10 2.23 14.52
C GLU A 50 -21.01 1.15 14.49
N GLU A 51 -21.21 0.02 15.19
CA GLU A 51 -20.27 -1.11 15.17
C GLU A 51 -20.05 -1.66 13.76
N ARG A 52 -21.12 -1.78 12.97
CA ARG A 52 -21.04 -2.26 11.59
C ARG A 52 -20.30 -1.30 10.67
N LEU A 53 -20.52 0.01 10.82
CA LEU A 53 -19.81 1.04 10.05
C LEU A 53 -18.33 1.05 10.39
N GLU A 54 -17.97 0.95 11.67
CA GLU A 54 -16.57 0.86 12.09
C GLU A 54 -15.89 -0.41 11.55
N ALA A 55 -16.59 -1.55 11.56
CA ALA A 55 -16.06 -2.79 10.99
C ALA A 55 -15.79 -2.63 9.49
N LEU A 56 -16.73 -2.03 8.75
CA LEU A 56 -16.55 -1.75 7.32
C LEU A 56 -15.38 -0.79 7.06
N GLU A 57 -15.21 0.24 7.88
CA GLU A 57 -14.09 1.17 7.78
C GLU A 57 -12.75 0.45 8.00
N ARG A 58 -12.65 -0.37 9.06
CA ARG A 58 -11.45 -1.18 9.33
C ARG A 58 -11.13 -2.12 8.16
N ASP A 59 -12.12 -2.82 7.63
CA ASP A 59 -11.95 -3.73 6.51
C ASP A 59 -11.52 -3.01 5.23
N LEU A 60 -12.12 -1.84 4.95
CA LEU A 60 -11.74 -1.01 3.81
C LEU A 60 -10.30 -0.54 3.91
N LEU A 61 -9.89 -0.03 5.08
CA LEU A 61 -8.51 0.41 5.31
C LEU A 61 -7.52 -0.75 5.18
N ASN A 62 -7.87 -1.91 5.74
CA ASN A 62 -7.06 -3.13 5.60
C ASN A 62 -6.92 -3.53 4.13
N TRP A 63 -8.02 -3.52 3.37
CA TRP A 63 -8.00 -3.84 1.95
C TRP A 63 -7.15 -2.83 1.15
N ILE A 64 -7.28 -1.52 1.39
CA ILE A 64 -6.47 -0.48 0.73
C ILE A 64 -4.98 -0.73 1.00
N ASN A 65 -4.62 -0.95 2.26
CA ASN A 65 -3.23 -1.20 2.65
C ASN A 65 -2.68 -2.48 1.98
N GLN A 66 -3.49 -3.54 1.92
CA GLN A 66 -3.12 -4.78 1.25
C GLN A 66 -2.96 -4.58 -0.27
N ALA A 67 -3.89 -3.88 -0.92
CA ALA A 67 -3.85 -3.60 -2.34
C ALA A 67 -2.62 -2.74 -2.70
N GLN A 68 -2.32 -1.72 -1.90
CA GLN A 68 -1.11 -0.91 -2.06
C GLN A 68 0.16 -1.74 -1.86
N ALA A 69 0.22 -2.60 -0.84
CA ALA A 69 1.35 -3.48 -0.62
C ALA A 69 1.56 -4.46 -1.79
N GLN A 70 0.48 -5.01 -2.36
CA GLN A 70 0.53 -5.86 -3.55
C GLN A 70 1.07 -5.10 -4.77
N ALA A 71 0.56 -3.89 -5.02
CA ALA A 71 1.03 -3.04 -6.12
C ALA A 71 2.52 -2.69 -5.96
N GLN A 72 2.95 -2.30 -4.76
CA GLN A 72 4.36 -2.01 -4.47
C GLN A 72 5.25 -3.24 -4.68
N ARG A 73 4.79 -4.44 -4.29
CA ARG A 73 5.54 -5.69 -4.52
C ARG A 73 5.69 -5.99 -6.01
N ALA A 74 4.61 -5.86 -6.78
CA ALA A 74 4.64 -6.04 -8.23
C ALA A 74 5.60 -5.05 -8.89
N GLN A 75 5.53 -3.77 -8.51
CA GLN A 75 6.43 -2.73 -9.03
C GLN A 75 7.89 -3.06 -8.72
N ARG A 76 8.21 -3.42 -7.46
CA ARG A 76 9.58 -3.83 -7.08
C ARG A 76 10.07 -5.05 -7.86
N GLN A 77 9.20 -6.01 -8.17
CA GLN A 77 9.56 -7.17 -8.99
C GLN A 77 9.90 -6.75 -10.42
N LEU A 78 9.13 -5.85 -11.01
CA LEU A 78 9.41 -5.29 -12.34
C LEU A 78 10.74 -4.52 -12.37
N ASP A 79 10.97 -3.65 -11.39
CA ASP A 79 12.20 -2.87 -11.30
C ASP A 79 13.42 -3.78 -11.11
N ARG A 80 13.27 -4.82 -10.29
CA ARG A 80 14.31 -5.83 -10.08
C ARG A 80 14.58 -6.66 -11.34
N ALA A 81 13.55 -6.99 -12.12
CA ALA A 81 13.71 -7.69 -13.40
C ALA A 81 14.41 -6.80 -14.45
N ARG A 82 14.06 -5.51 -14.51
CA ARG A 82 14.73 -4.51 -15.36
C ARG A 82 16.20 -4.34 -14.99
N ALA A 83 16.51 -4.24 -13.69
CA ALA A 83 17.88 -4.18 -13.22
C ALA A 83 18.68 -5.45 -13.58
N ALA A 84 18.07 -6.63 -13.43
CA ALA A 84 18.69 -7.88 -13.83
C ALA A 84 19.03 -7.92 -15.33
N ASP A 85 18.14 -7.43 -16.20
CA ASP A 85 18.40 -7.32 -17.65
C ASP A 85 19.62 -6.45 -17.96
N VAL A 86 19.78 -5.32 -17.25
CA VAL A 86 20.98 -4.48 -17.37
C VAL A 86 22.24 -5.26 -16.99
N TYR A 87 22.22 -6.03 -15.90
CA TYR A 87 23.39 -6.80 -15.47
C TYR A 87 23.73 -7.96 -16.41
N TYR A 88 22.73 -8.64 -16.96
CA TYR A 88 22.97 -9.66 -17.99
C TYR A 88 23.62 -9.05 -19.23
N LYS A 89 23.19 -7.86 -19.64
CA LYS A 89 23.81 -7.09 -20.73
C LYS A 89 25.25 -6.65 -20.39
N THR A 90 25.51 -6.19 -19.18
CA THR A 90 26.87 -5.84 -18.71
C THR A 90 27.82 -7.04 -18.81
N LEU A 91 27.35 -8.24 -18.49
CA LEU A 91 28.14 -9.47 -18.63
C LEU A 91 28.15 -10.04 -20.06
N GLY A 92 27.36 -9.48 -20.98
CA GLY A 92 27.30 -9.90 -22.38
C GLY A 92 26.59 -11.24 -22.60
N ILE A 93 25.65 -11.62 -21.73
CA ILE A 93 24.92 -12.89 -21.77
C ILE A 93 23.41 -12.66 -21.88
N SER A 94 22.68 -13.70 -22.30
CA SER A 94 21.23 -13.64 -22.44
C SER A 94 20.52 -13.47 -21.09
N ALA A 95 19.46 -12.67 -21.08
CA ALA A 95 18.60 -12.54 -19.90
C ALA A 95 18.06 -13.92 -19.47
N GLY A 96 18.09 -14.19 -18.17
CA GLY A 96 17.63 -15.46 -17.61
C GLY A 96 18.66 -16.59 -17.63
N ALA A 97 19.91 -16.30 -18.01
CA ALA A 97 21.02 -17.25 -17.84
C ALA A 97 21.16 -17.68 -16.36
N ASP A 98 21.56 -18.94 -16.17
CA ASP A 98 21.75 -19.55 -14.85
C ASP A 98 23.02 -19.04 -14.15
N LEU A 99 23.20 -19.48 -12.90
CA LEU A 99 24.29 -19.01 -12.07
C LEU A 99 25.67 -19.41 -12.64
N ASP A 100 25.76 -20.56 -13.30
CA ASP A 100 27.02 -21.06 -13.86
C ASP A 100 27.43 -20.25 -15.10
N ALA A 101 26.47 -19.92 -15.97
CA ALA A 101 26.69 -19.00 -17.09
C ALA A 101 27.10 -17.60 -16.61
N VAL A 102 26.48 -17.08 -15.54
CA VAL A 102 26.86 -15.81 -14.92
C VAL A 102 28.31 -15.84 -14.40
N LYS A 103 28.71 -16.90 -13.69
CA LYS A 103 30.09 -17.08 -13.19
C LYS A 103 31.10 -17.21 -14.34
N ALA A 104 30.76 -17.94 -15.40
CA ALA A 104 31.62 -18.11 -16.56
C ALA A 104 31.86 -16.78 -17.29
N ALA A 105 30.79 -16.00 -17.52
CA ALA A 105 30.85 -14.70 -18.16
C ALA A 105 31.68 -13.69 -17.35
N TRP A 106 31.47 -13.65 -16.03
CA TRP A 106 32.26 -12.81 -15.13
C TRP A 106 33.77 -13.12 -15.22
N ARG A 107 34.16 -14.41 -15.18
CA ARG A 107 35.58 -14.81 -15.31
C ARG A 107 36.15 -14.47 -16.69
N ALA A 108 35.36 -14.51 -17.75
CA ALA A 108 35.80 -14.10 -19.08
C ALA A 108 36.04 -12.57 -19.12
N LYS A 109 35.07 -11.78 -18.67
CA LYS A 109 35.14 -10.32 -18.67
C LYS A 109 36.25 -9.76 -17.79
N MET A 110 36.47 -10.33 -16.60
CA MET A 110 37.57 -9.90 -15.72
C MET A 110 38.95 -10.19 -16.32
N ARG A 111 39.12 -11.23 -17.14
CA ARG A 111 40.38 -11.48 -17.86
C ARG A 111 40.61 -10.47 -18.98
N GLU A 112 39.55 -10.00 -19.64
CA GLU A 112 39.62 -8.97 -20.69
C GLU A 112 39.98 -7.60 -20.11
N HIS A 113 39.37 -7.24 -18.97
CA HIS A 113 39.40 -5.88 -18.42
C HIS A 113 40.26 -5.74 -17.15
N HIS A 114 41.20 -6.66 -16.91
CA HIS A 114 42.05 -6.58 -15.72
C HIS A 114 42.92 -5.31 -15.77
N PRO A 115 42.89 -4.44 -14.73
CA PRO A 115 43.61 -3.16 -14.73
C PRO A 115 45.12 -3.33 -14.91
N ASP A 116 45.71 -4.40 -14.39
CA ASP A 116 47.14 -4.72 -14.57
C ASP A 116 47.57 -4.81 -16.04
N ARG A 117 46.65 -5.10 -16.97
CA ARG A 117 46.95 -5.12 -18.41
C ARG A 117 47.18 -3.72 -19.00
N PHE A 118 46.80 -2.68 -18.26
CA PHE A 118 46.84 -1.27 -18.65
C PHE A 118 47.70 -0.43 -17.71
N ALA A 119 48.49 -1.05 -16.83
CA ALA A 119 49.35 -0.37 -15.85
C ALA A 119 50.42 0.57 -16.46
N HIS A 120 50.55 0.58 -17.79
CA HIS A 120 51.45 1.46 -18.54
C HIS A 120 50.76 2.71 -19.12
N ASP A 121 49.43 2.84 -18.96
CA ASP A 121 48.62 3.99 -19.39
C ASP A 121 47.60 4.33 -18.29
N PRO A 122 47.83 5.40 -17.51
CA PRO A 122 46.95 5.78 -16.39
C PRO A 122 45.49 6.01 -16.77
N ASP A 123 45.23 6.54 -17.98
CA ASP A 123 43.86 6.79 -18.44
C ASP A 123 43.17 5.48 -18.83
N ALA A 124 43.91 4.54 -19.44
CA ALA A 124 43.39 3.21 -19.75
C ALA A 124 43.19 2.37 -18.48
N GLU A 125 44.08 2.48 -17.51
CA GLU A 125 43.96 1.83 -16.20
C GLU A 125 42.71 2.32 -15.46
N ALA A 126 42.47 3.64 -15.41
CA ALA A 126 41.28 4.21 -14.78
C ALA A 126 39.98 3.71 -15.44
N ARG A 127 39.94 3.63 -16.78
CA ARG A 127 38.79 3.08 -17.51
C ARG A 127 38.59 1.59 -17.24
N ALA A 128 39.67 0.81 -17.22
CA ALA A 128 39.62 -0.62 -16.93
C ALA A 128 39.11 -0.88 -15.50
N HIS A 129 39.55 -0.06 -14.53
CA HIS A 129 39.10 -0.13 -13.15
C HIS A 129 37.60 0.17 -13.02
N ALA A 130 37.10 1.23 -13.67
CA ALA A 130 35.68 1.55 -13.68
C ALA A 130 34.85 0.40 -14.28
N HIS A 131 35.31 -0.19 -15.39
CA HIS A 131 34.59 -1.29 -16.02
C HIS A 131 34.63 -2.58 -15.19
N ALA A 132 35.76 -2.88 -14.55
CA ALA A 132 35.88 -4.00 -13.61
C ALA A 132 34.92 -3.86 -12.42
N GLN A 133 34.72 -2.63 -11.91
CA GLN A 133 33.72 -2.36 -10.87
C GLN A 133 32.30 -2.63 -11.36
N GLU A 134 31.94 -2.21 -12.58
CA GLU A 134 30.63 -2.49 -13.18
C GLU A 134 30.39 -3.99 -13.36
N ILE A 135 31.39 -4.73 -13.86
CA ILE A 135 31.35 -6.19 -14.02
C ILE A 135 31.17 -6.89 -12.67
N ASN A 136 31.93 -6.48 -11.65
CA ASN A 136 31.83 -7.05 -10.31
C ASN A 136 30.46 -6.77 -9.68
N ARG A 137 29.92 -5.56 -9.84
CA ARG A 137 28.59 -5.20 -9.38
C ARG A 137 27.51 -6.05 -10.06
N ALA A 138 27.56 -6.18 -11.38
CA ALA A 138 26.63 -7.02 -12.14
C ALA A 138 26.65 -8.49 -11.67
N TYR A 139 27.84 -9.04 -11.44
CA TYR A 139 28.02 -10.39 -10.93
C TYR A 139 27.43 -10.57 -9.52
N GLN A 140 27.71 -9.65 -8.59
CA GLN A 140 27.19 -9.72 -7.23
C GLN A 140 25.66 -9.68 -7.19
N GLU A 141 25.06 -8.75 -7.93
CA GLU A 141 23.60 -8.57 -7.97
C GLU A 141 22.90 -9.77 -8.60
N LEU A 142 23.42 -10.30 -9.73
CA LEU A 142 22.87 -11.51 -10.37
C LEU A 142 23.03 -12.75 -9.48
N THR A 143 24.16 -12.87 -8.78
CA THR A 143 24.36 -13.98 -7.84
C THR A 143 23.35 -13.92 -6.70
N ALA A 144 23.15 -12.76 -6.08
CA ALA A 144 22.15 -12.57 -5.03
C ALA A 144 20.71 -12.82 -5.53
N LEU A 145 20.42 -12.44 -6.78
CA LEU A 145 19.15 -12.69 -7.46
C LEU A 145 18.86 -14.18 -7.66
N LEU A 146 19.85 -14.94 -8.12
CA LEU A 146 19.69 -16.34 -8.53
C LEU A 146 19.75 -17.29 -7.32
N THR A 147 20.68 -17.08 -6.39
CA THR A 147 20.79 -17.89 -5.17
C THR A 147 19.54 -17.77 -4.28
N GLY A 148 18.96 -16.57 -4.16
CA GLY A 148 17.68 -16.38 -3.45
C GLY A 148 16.43 -16.94 -4.16
N ARG A 149 16.56 -17.41 -5.41
CA ARG A 149 15.53 -18.19 -6.14
C ARG A 149 15.76 -19.68 -6.01
N GLU A 150 17.02 -20.13 -6.05
CA GLU A 150 17.41 -21.54 -5.88
C GLU A 150 16.98 -22.07 -4.51
N SER A 151 17.16 -21.28 -3.43
CA SER A 151 16.68 -21.65 -2.08
C SER A 151 15.16 -21.80 -1.99
N ARG A 152 14.38 -21.20 -2.91
CA ARG A 152 12.91 -21.28 -2.95
C ARG A 152 12.36 -22.41 -3.84
N ARG A 153 13.21 -23.05 -4.68
CA ARG A 153 12.82 -24.19 -5.50
C ARG A 153 13.19 -25.54 -4.88
N ALA A 154 13.96 -25.54 -3.79
CA ALA A 154 14.44 -26.74 -3.10
C ALA A 154 13.73 -27.02 -1.75
N SER A 155 12.54 -26.46 -1.53
CA SER A 155 11.69 -26.69 -0.34
C SER A 155 10.25 -26.92 -0.79
#